data_AF-V6MBU1-F1
#
_entry.id   AF-V6MBU1-F1
#
_cell.length_a   1.000
_cell.length_b   1.000
_cell.length_c   1.000
_cell.angle_alpha   90.00
_cell.angle_beta   90.00
_cell.angle_gamma   90.00
#
_symmetry.space_group_name_H-M   'P 1'
#
loop_
_entity.id
_entity.type
_entity.pdbx_description
1 polymer ?
#
loop_
_entity_poly.entity_id
_entity_poly.type
_entity_poly.pdbx_seq_one_letter_code
_entity_poly.pdbx_strand_id
1 'polypeptide(L)'
;MKMHGSLYTDIATVVNAFRKDEKVPLSFDSGSYFCVHEEPRELSHDTYYESDDGTEIERQQSVLMMAFQEKVSMLLRAKSKSMGIPLPLPKGEYRVDITVTTQRQADDVPPLLVMKAVLDGINKEIIENDRQIYECNIRYHYKTRYANASQYRPNESLKIELFDLRSSGGPIIEVSGDLYIVPKQSPILRDGGDRLLSDDTDRHNYLARPLKRKMKIAPCKSYSIDMCFTGDTDDKDIDNMALIYYPILGHLGINEAQVHYLHLEKRKSTTSPPSIETQIKCKTP
;
A
#
# COMPACT_ATOMS: atom_id res chain seq x y z
N MET A 1 -24.98 -2.87 -1.57
CA MET A 1 -24.71 -3.93 -0.58
C MET A 1 -24.62 -5.27 -1.30
N LYS A 2 -23.42 -5.85 -1.45
CA LYS A 2 -23.31 -7.25 -1.88
C LYS A 2 -23.59 -8.12 -0.65
N MET A 3 -24.48 -9.09 -0.79
CA MET A 3 -24.78 -10.04 0.28
C MET A 3 -23.55 -10.93 0.47
N HIS A 4 -22.76 -10.66 1.50
CA HIS A 4 -21.84 -11.66 2.04
C HIS A 4 -22.69 -12.86 2.48
N GLY A 5 -22.14 -14.07 2.37
CA GLY A 5 -22.76 -15.25 3.00
C GLY A 5 -22.88 -15.07 4.51
N SER A 6 -23.15 -16.14 5.25
CA SER A 6 -23.11 -16.12 6.71
C SER A 6 -21.80 -15.48 7.20
N LEU A 7 -21.89 -14.32 7.85
CA LEU A 7 -20.76 -13.66 8.48
C LEU A 7 -20.47 -14.35 9.81
N TYR A 8 -19.20 -14.62 10.04
CA TYR A 8 -18.67 -15.13 11.30
C TYR A 8 -18.03 -13.98 12.07
N THR A 9 -18.07 -14.08 13.39
CA THR A 9 -17.33 -13.19 14.29
C THR A 9 -16.33 -14.00 15.11
N ASP A 10 -15.21 -13.37 15.44
CA ASP A 10 -14.20 -13.93 16.35
C ASP A 10 -13.46 -12.78 17.06
N ILE A 11 -12.59 -13.11 18.00
CA ILE A 11 -11.77 -12.15 18.73
C ILE A 11 -10.31 -12.57 18.59
N ALA A 12 -9.49 -11.70 18.02
CA ALA A 12 -8.04 -11.83 18.09
C ALA A 12 -7.54 -11.25 19.41
N THR A 13 -6.58 -11.93 20.05
CA THR A 13 -5.84 -11.39 21.19
C THR A 13 -4.46 -11.02 20.71
N VAL A 14 -4.19 -9.71 20.61
CA VAL A 14 -2.91 -9.16 20.19
C VAL A 14 -2.10 -8.81 21.43
N VAL A 15 -0.88 -9.34 21.51
CA VAL A 15 0.04 -9.04 22.60
C VAL A 15 0.88 -7.83 22.24
N ASN A 16 0.79 -6.77 23.04
CA ASN A 16 1.69 -5.62 22.92
C ASN A 16 2.96 -5.85 23.76
N ALA A 17 4.10 -5.25 23.38
CA ALA A 17 5.38 -5.28 24.11
C ALA A 17 5.25 -4.95 25.61
N PHE A 18 4.22 -4.18 26.00
CA PHE A 18 3.90 -3.87 27.40
C PHE A 18 3.01 -4.90 28.13
N ARG A 19 2.82 -6.10 27.56
CA ARG A 19 2.02 -7.23 28.12
C ARG A 19 0.57 -6.89 28.48
N LYS A 20 -0.04 -5.93 27.79
CA LYS A 20 -1.50 -5.75 27.81
C LYS A 20 -2.08 -6.44 26.59
N ASP A 21 -2.81 -7.52 26.83
CA ASP A 21 -3.58 -8.22 25.81
C ASP A 21 -4.67 -7.31 25.26
N GLU A 22 -4.57 -6.93 23.99
CA GLU A 22 -5.60 -6.19 23.27
C GLU A 22 -6.56 -7.20 22.63
N LYS A 23 -7.86 -7.06 22.89
CA LYS A 23 -8.90 -7.87 22.24
C LYS A 23 -9.45 -7.12 21.04
N VAL A 24 -9.16 -7.62 19.85
CA VAL A 24 -9.59 -7.02 18.58
C VAL A 24 -10.70 -7.88 17.98
N PRO A 25 -11.95 -7.39 17.90
CA PRO A 25 -13.02 -8.11 17.24
C PRO A 25 -12.77 -8.21 15.73
N LEU A 26 -13.19 -9.33 15.15
CA LEU A 26 -13.09 -9.60 13.72
C LEU A 26 -14.45 -10.02 13.18
N SER A 27 -14.79 -9.56 11.98
CA SER A 27 -15.90 -10.10 11.18
C SER A 27 -15.37 -10.63 9.86
N PHE A 28 -15.80 -11.80 9.40
CA PHE A 28 -15.32 -12.38 8.15
C PHE A 28 -16.33 -13.34 7.55
N ASP A 29 -16.23 -13.56 6.24
CA ASP A 29 -16.94 -14.65 5.57
C ASP A 29 -16.03 -15.88 5.41
N SER A 30 -16.48 -16.91 4.69
CA SER A 30 -15.71 -18.14 4.54
C SER A 30 -14.48 -18.04 3.64
N GLY A 31 -14.23 -16.95 2.90
CA GLY A 31 -13.07 -16.93 1.99
C GLY A 31 -12.84 -15.73 1.08
N SER A 32 -13.57 -14.63 1.23
CA SER A 32 -13.45 -13.44 0.37
C SER A 32 -13.40 -12.11 1.13
N TYR A 33 -13.78 -12.09 2.40
CA TYR A 33 -13.90 -10.85 3.17
C TYR A 33 -13.47 -11.05 4.61
N PHE A 34 -12.71 -10.08 5.14
CA PHE A 34 -12.54 -9.91 6.57
C PHE A 34 -12.51 -8.42 6.94
N CYS A 35 -12.84 -8.13 8.19
CA CYS A 35 -12.88 -6.82 8.78
C CYS A 35 -12.26 -6.87 10.18
N VAL A 36 -11.31 -5.97 10.43
CA VAL A 36 -10.68 -5.77 11.73
C VAL A 36 -11.37 -4.57 12.38
N HIS A 37 -12.02 -4.76 13.54
CA HIS A 37 -12.76 -3.70 14.23
C HIS A 37 -11.86 -2.95 15.21
N GLU A 38 -11.04 -2.06 14.68
CA GLU A 38 -10.21 -1.14 15.46
C GLU A 38 -9.97 0.18 14.71
N GLU A 39 -9.39 1.15 15.41
CA GLU A 39 -8.88 2.37 14.77
C GLU A 39 -7.74 2.04 13.80
N PRO A 40 -7.78 2.53 12.54
CA PRO A 40 -6.67 2.38 11.61
C PRO A 40 -5.36 2.91 12.21
N ARG A 41 -4.35 2.05 12.28
CA ARG A 41 -2.99 2.40 12.70
C ARG A 41 -2.13 2.67 11.47
N GLU A 42 -1.08 3.47 11.62
CA GLU A 42 -0.05 3.67 10.59
C GLU A 42 1.34 3.37 11.15
N LEU A 43 2.26 2.92 10.29
CA LEU A 43 3.68 2.84 10.64
C LEU A 43 4.22 4.26 10.80
N SER A 44 5.04 4.49 11.84
CA SER A 44 5.68 5.79 12.01
C SER A 44 6.67 6.05 10.87
N HIS A 45 6.70 7.31 10.41
CA HIS A 45 7.78 7.81 9.55
C HIS A 45 9.14 7.75 10.26
N ASP A 46 9.10 8.05 11.55
CA ASP A 46 10.27 8.12 12.39
C ASP A 46 10.40 6.80 13.15
N THR A 47 11.19 5.90 12.60
CA THR A 47 11.69 4.76 13.36
C THR A 47 12.95 5.23 14.10
N TYR A 48 12.81 6.06 15.14
CA TYR A 48 13.97 6.43 15.96
C TYR A 48 14.62 5.15 16.48
N TYR A 49 15.86 4.91 16.09
CA TYR A 49 16.67 3.85 16.66
C TYR A 49 17.77 4.55 17.44
N GLU A 50 17.53 4.67 18.74
CA GLU A 50 18.60 4.93 19.71
C GLU A 50 19.40 3.63 19.82
N SER A 51 20.71 3.70 19.61
CA SER A 51 21.61 2.63 20.08
C SER A 51 21.58 2.56 21.62
N ASP A 52 22.17 1.51 22.20
CA ASP A 52 22.24 1.32 23.66
C ASP A 52 22.89 2.52 24.41
N ASP A 53 23.60 3.40 23.70
CA ASP A 53 24.22 4.63 24.20
C ASP A 53 23.42 5.92 23.93
N GLY A 54 22.20 5.81 23.38
CA GLY A 54 21.31 6.94 23.10
C GLY A 54 21.69 7.75 21.86
N THR A 55 22.60 7.27 21.01
CA THR A 55 22.94 7.95 19.75
C THR A 55 21.98 7.55 18.63
N GLU A 56 21.63 8.54 17.79
CA GLU A 56 20.74 8.32 16.65
C GLU A 56 21.50 7.56 15.55
N ILE A 57 21.00 6.39 15.16
CA ILE A 57 21.63 5.60 14.10
C ILE A 57 21.28 6.20 12.73
N GLU A 58 22.32 6.66 12.01
CA GLU A 58 22.17 7.15 10.64
C GLU A 58 21.58 6.08 9.70
N ARG A 59 20.58 6.49 8.93
CA ARG A 59 19.84 5.65 7.97
C ARG A 59 20.36 5.89 6.56
N GLN A 60 20.67 4.81 5.85
CA GLN A 60 20.99 4.89 4.43
C GLN A 60 19.80 4.44 3.59
N GLN A 61 19.23 5.39 2.83
CA GLN A 61 18.21 5.08 1.82
C GLN A 61 18.89 4.58 0.53
N SER A 62 18.21 3.67 -0.17
CA SER A 62 18.66 3.17 -1.46
C SER A 62 18.70 4.27 -2.52
N VAL A 63 19.85 4.46 -3.15
CA VAL A 63 20.06 5.48 -4.20
C VAL A 63 19.14 5.26 -5.40
N LEU A 64 18.93 3.99 -5.80
CA LEU A 64 18.06 3.67 -6.93
C LEU A 64 16.59 3.99 -6.64
N MET A 65 16.15 3.77 -5.40
CA MET A 65 14.80 4.09 -4.97
C MET A 65 14.58 5.60 -4.92
N MET A 66 15.53 6.37 -4.36
CA MET A 66 15.46 7.83 -4.35
C MET A 66 15.44 8.41 -5.78
N ALA A 67 16.29 7.89 -6.67
CA ALA A 67 16.30 8.31 -8.07
C ALA A 67 14.99 7.99 -8.80
N PHE A 68 14.34 6.87 -8.47
CA PHE A 68 13.01 6.53 -8.99
C PHE A 68 11.94 7.52 -8.49
N GLN A 69 11.92 7.80 -7.18
CA GLN A 69 11.02 8.78 -6.56
C GLN A 69 11.18 10.18 -7.18
N GLU A 70 12.42 10.64 -7.36
CA GLU A 70 12.74 11.91 -8.00
C GLU A 70 12.31 11.93 -9.48
N LYS A 71 12.45 10.81 -10.20
CA LYS A 71 11.98 10.72 -11.59
C LYS A 71 10.45 10.81 -11.67
N VAL A 72 9.73 10.18 -10.74
CA VAL A 72 8.27 10.31 -10.62
C VAL A 72 7.89 11.78 -10.40
N SER A 73 8.51 12.45 -9.42
CA SER A 73 8.24 13.86 -9.13
C SER A 73 8.57 14.77 -10.32
N MET A 74 9.68 14.52 -11.02
CA MET A 74 10.08 15.27 -12.20
C MET A 74 9.07 15.14 -13.35
N LEU A 75 8.57 13.94 -13.64
CA LEU A 75 7.57 13.73 -14.70
C LEU A 75 6.28 14.51 -14.40
N LEU A 76 5.80 14.42 -13.16
CA LEU A 76 4.60 15.13 -12.71
C LEU A 76 4.80 16.64 -12.73
N ARG A 77 5.92 17.18 -12.20
CA ARG A 77 6.26 18.61 -12.25
C ARG A 77 6.34 19.14 -13.68
N ALA A 78 6.98 18.39 -14.58
CA ALA A 78 7.07 18.77 -15.99
C ALA A 78 5.68 18.85 -16.64
N LYS A 79 4.80 17.88 -16.35
CA LYS A 79 3.42 17.89 -16.84
C LYS A 79 2.62 19.05 -16.28
N SER A 80 2.66 19.29 -14.97
CA SER A 80 1.98 20.43 -14.34
C SER A 80 2.42 21.77 -14.92
N LYS A 81 3.74 21.96 -15.10
CA LYS A 81 4.29 23.16 -15.74
C LYS A 81 3.76 23.34 -17.16
N SER A 82 3.68 22.27 -17.95
CA SER A 82 3.13 22.32 -19.32
C SER A 82 1.64 22.68 -19.35
N MET A 83 0.91 22.36 -18.29
CA MET A 83 -0.53 22.66 -18.14
C MET A 83 -0.80 23.98 -17.42
N GLY A 84 0.23 24.69 -16.96
CA GLY A 84 0.08 25.91 -16.17
C GLY A 84 -0.50 25.67 -14.77
N ILE A 85 -0.38 24.44 -14.24
CA ILE A 85 -0.87 24.08 -12.91
C ILE A 85 0.21 24.43 -11.87
N PRO A 86 -0.08 25.30 -10.89
CA PRO A 86 0.84 25.58 -9.79
C PRO A 86 0.97 24.37 -8.88
N LEU A 87 2.19 24.13 -8.39
CA LEU A 87 2.52 23.10 -7.42
C LEU A 87 3.13 23.73 -6.14
N PRO A 88 2.97 23.11 -4.96
CA PRO A 88 2.14 21.92 -4.72
C PRO A 88 0.65 22.22 -4.94
N LEU A 89 -0.12 21.18 -5.24
CA LEU A 89 -1.56 21.28 -5.38
C LEU A 89 -2.20 21.76 -4.07
N PRO A 90 -3.32 22.51 -4.14
CA PRO A 90 -3.98 23.04 -2.95
C PRO A 90 -4.46 21.92 -2.03
N LYS A 91 -4.73 22.22 -0.76
CA LYS A 91 -5.28 21.25 0.18
C LYS A 91 -6.60 20.66 -0.35
N GLY A 92 -6.66 19.34 -0.49
CA GLY A 92 -7.79 18.63 -1.09
C GLY A 92 -7.90 17.16 -0.67
N GLU A 93 -8.78 16.44 -1.36
CA GLU A 93 -8.92 14.98 -1.25
C GLU A 93 -8.60 14.40 -2.62
N TYR A 94 -7.50 13.63 -2.69
CA TYR A 94 -6.94 13.18 -3.96
C TYR A 94 -7.05 11.67 -4.13
N ARG A 95 -7.18 11.26 -5.39
CA ARG A 95 -6.99 9.88 -5.83
C ARG A 95 -5.76 9.75 -6.71
N VAL A 96 -4.94 8.74 -6.48
CA VAL A 96 -3.81 8.37 -7.34
C VAL A 96 -4.08 7.01 -7.98
N ASP A 97 -4.16 6.96 -9.31
CA ASP A 97 -4.21 5.72 -10.06
C ASP A 97 -2.84 5.44 -10.70
N ILE A 98 -2.29 4.27 -10.41
CA ILE A 98 -0.98 3.80 -10.85
C ILE A 98 -1.19 2.58 -11.73
N THR A 99 -0.69 2.63 -12.97
CA THR A 99 -0.65 1.46 -13.85
C THR A 99 0.79 1.08 -14.14
N VAL A 100 1.14 -0.14 -13.77
CA VAL A 100 2.46 -0.74 -13.99
C VAL A 100 2.37 -1.75 -15.11
N THR A 101 3.18 -1.58 -16.14
CA THR A 101 3.38 -2.60 -17.17
C THR A 101 4.81 -3.09 -17.08
N THR A 102 5.00 -4.38 -16.81
CA THR A 102 6.33 -4.94 -16.56
C THR A 102 6.44 -6.38 -17.05
N GLN A 103 7.67 -6.81 -17.33
CA GLN A 103 8.04 -8.20 -17.58
C GLN A 103 8.65 -8.88 -16.35
N ARG A 104 8.96 -8.11 -15.30
CA ARG A 104 9.48 -8.65 -14.05
C ARG A 104 8.40 -9.42 -13.31
N GLN A 105 8.85 -10.39 -12.50
CA GLN A 105 7.94 -11.11 -11.64
C GLN A 105 7.49 -10.18 -10.52
N ALA A 106 6.30 -10.46 -10.01
CA ALA A 106 5.66 -9.64 -9.01
C ALA A 106 6.46 -9.56 -7.68
N ASP A 107 7.30 -10.56 -7.37
CA ASP A 107 8.23 -10.52 -6.23
C ASP A 107 9.32 -9.44 -6.39
N ASP A 108 9.70 -9.08 -7.63
CA ASP A 108 10.65 -8.00 -7.90
C ASP A 108 10.00 -6.61 -7.87
N VAL A 109 8.68 -6.57 -8.02
CA VAL A 109 7.85 -5.34 -8.10
C VAL A 109 6.56 -5.50 -7.28
N PRO A 110 6.67 -5.66 -5.95
CA PRO A 110 5.53 -5.83 -5.06
C PRO A 110 4.57 -4.61 -5.13
N PRO A 111 3.27 -4.81 -5.38
CA PRO A 111 2.31 -3.71 -5.60
C PRO A 111 2.31 -2.65 -4.49
N LEU A 112 2.30 -3.06 -3.21
CA LEU A 112 2.24 -2.12 -2.10
C LEU A 112 3.52 -1.28 -1.98
N LEU A 113 4.69 -1.88 -2.18
CA LEU A 113 5.96 -1.16 -2.10
C LEU A 113 6.21 -0.26 -3.30
N VAL A 114 5.71 -0.63 -4.49
CA VAL A 114 5.72 0.26 -5.66
C VAL A 114 4.78 1.44 -5.45
N MET A 115 3.57 1.18 -4.93
CA MET A 115 2.62 2.24 -4.57
C MET A 115 3.28 3.22 -3.60
N LYS A 116 3.85 2.74 -2.49
CA LYS A 116 4.57 3.56 -1.52
C LYS A 116 5.68 4.40 -2.15
N ALA A 117 6.52 3.81 -3.01
CA ALA A 117 7.57 4.56 -3.69
C ALA A 117 7.02 5.66 -4.62
N VAL A 118 5.89 5.43 -5.28
CA VAL A 118 5.23 6.46 -6.10
C VAL A 118 4.64 7.56 -5.20
N LEU A 119 3.97 7.22 -4.11
CA LEU A 119 3.39 8.19 -3.17
C LEU A 119 4.47 9.05 -2.50
N ASP A 120 5.60 8.47 -2.09
CA ASP A 120 6.76 9.20 -1.58
C ASP A 120 7.29 10.22 -2.61
N GLY A 121 7.28 9.89 -3.91
CA GLY A 121 7.68 10.82 -4.99
C GLY A 121 6.64 11.91 -5.31
N ILE A 122 5.39 11.72 -4.88
CA ILE A 122 4.31 12.70 -5.00
C ILE A 122 4.30 13.65 -3.79
N ASN A 123 4.58 13.11 -2.60
CA ASN A 123 4.57 13.83 -1.34
C ASN A 123 5.53 15.03 -1.35
N LYS A 124 5.10 16.16 -0.80
CA LYS A 124 5.81 17.45 -0.70
C LYS A 124 6.22 18.11 -2.03
N GLU A 125 6.20 17.39 -3.15
CA GLU A 125 6.57 17.89 -4.48
C GLU A 125 5.34 18.25 -5.33
N ILE A 126 4.35 17.37 -5.34
CA ILE A 126 3.15 17.49 -6.19
C ILE A 126 1.94 17.84 -5.34
N ILE A 127 1.80 17.22 -4.17
CA ILE A 127 0.84 17.57 -3.13
C ILE A 127 1.61 18.02 -1.89
N GLU A 128 1.03 18.92 -1.10
CA GLU A 128 1.70 19.44 0.10
C GLU A 128 1.94 18.34 1.16
N ASN A 129 1.00 17.39 1.25
CA ASN A 129 1.05 16.29 2.21
C ASN A 129 0.25 15.09 1.68
N ASP A 130 0.86 13.90 1.67
CA ASP A 130 0.28 12.63 1.22
C ASP A 130 -0.86 12.08 2.08
N ARG A 131 -1.07 12.62 3.29
CA ARG A 131 -2.32 12.45 4.06
C ARG A 131 -3.56 12.87 3.28
N GLN A 132 -3.41 13.78 2.31
CA GLN A 132 -4.47 14.24 1.43
C GLN A 132 -4.84 13.23 0.33
N ILE A 133 -4.11 12.12 0.20
CA ILE A 133 -4.47 11.00 -0.68
C ILE A 133 -5.47 10.11 0.06
N TYR A 134 -6.71 10.11 -0.42
CA TYR A 134 -7.81 9.34 0.13
C TYR A 134 -8.05 8.04 -0.62
N GLU A 135 -7.66 7.98 -1.88
CA GLU A 135 -7.76 6.76 -2.69
C GLU A 135 -6.45 6.50 -3.42
N CYS A 136 -5.96 5.27 -3.39
CA CYS A 136 -4.85 4.87 -4.24
C CYS A 136 -5.10 3.51 -4.88
N ASN A 137 -4.95 3.46 -6.20
CA ASN A 137 -5.10 2.26 -7.00
C ASN A 137 -3.77 1.92 -7.64
N ILE A 138 -3.37 0.65 -7.58
CA ILE A 138 -2.30 0.14 -8.41
C ILE A 138 -2.78 -1.08 -9.20
N ARG A 139 -2.51 -1.06 -10.51
CA ARG A 139 -2.85 -2.15 -11.45
C ARG A 139 -1.63 -2.63 -12.20
N TYR A 140 -1.46 -3.94 -12.29
CA TYR A 140 -0.38 -4.59 -13.02
C TYR A 140 -0.85 -5.19 -14.34
N HIS A 141 -0.03 -4.98 -15.37
CA HIS A 141 -0.11 -5.64 -16.67
C HIS A 141 1.22 -6.38 -16.92
N TYR A 142 1.24 -7.67 -16.58
CA TYR A 142 2.40 -8.53 -16.81
C TYR A 142 2.53 -8.87 -18.30
N LYS A 143 3.64 -8.47 -18.91
CA LYS A 143 4.01 -8.84 -20.28
C LYS A 143 4.68 -10.21 -20.26
N THR A 144 4.29 -11.10 -21.17
CA THR A 144 4.93 -12.41 -21.33
C THR A 144 6.41 -12.22 -21.69
N ARG A 145 7.30 -12.89 -20.95
CA ARG A 145 8.74 -12.89 -21.23
C ARG A 145 8.99 -13.80 -22.44
N TYR A 146 9.12 -13.22 -23.63
CA TYR A 146 9.51 -13.99 -24.82
C TYR A 146 10.97 -14.44 -24.67
N ALA A 147 11.24 -15.73 -24.97
CA ALA A 147 12.52 -16.40 -24.74
C ALA A 147 13.74 -15.76 -25.44
N ASN A 148 13.53 -14.81 -26.35
CA ASN A 148 14.58 -14.15 -27.14
C ASN A 148 14.71 -12.64 -26.88
N ALA A 149 14.15 -12.11 -25.79
CA ALA A 149 14.33 -10.69 -25.46
C ALA A 149 15.74 -10.45 -24.89
N SER A 150 16.72 -10.26 -25.78
CA SER A 150 18.10 -9.86 -25.48
C SER A 150 18.22 -8.40 -25.00
N GLN A 151 17.18 -7.83 -24.40
CA GLN A 151 17.19 -6.44 -23.99
C GLN A 151 17.73 -6.34 -22.56
N TYR A 152 18.90 -5.72 -22.45
CA TYR A 152 19.62 -5.41 -21.20
C TYR A 152 18.82 -4.59 -20.17
N ARG A 153 17.57 -4.20 -20.49
CA ARG A 153 16.62 -3.54 -19.57
C ARG A 153 15.21 -4.09 -19.80
N PRO A 154 14.45 -4.44 -18.76
CA PRO A 154 13.05 -4.83 -18.93
C PRO A 154 12.26 -3.64 -19.51
N ASN A 155 11.38 -3.91 -20.49
CA ASN A 155 10.47 -2.91 -21.06
C ASN A 155 9.35 -2.62 -20.07
N GLU A 156 9.61 -1.70 -19.16
CA GLU A 156 8.69 -1.26 -18.14
C GLU A 156 8.11 0.11 -18.45
N SER A 157 6.82 0.25 -18.21
CA SER A 157 6.17 1.54 -18.28
C SER A 157 5.32 1.78 -17.03
N LEU A 158 5.29 3.02 -16.61
CA LEU A 158 4.47 3.50 -15.51
C LEU A 158 3.56 4.59 -16.04
N LYS A 159 2.28 4.48 -15.71
CA LYS A 159 1.29 5.55 -15.86
C LYS A 159 0.82 5.98 -14.48
N ILE A 160 0.77 7.28 -14.24
CA ILE A 160 0.25 7.87 -13.01
C ILE A 160 -0.83 8.89 -13.41
N GLU A 161 -1.99 8.74 -12.81
CA GLU A 161 -3.13 9.65 -12.97
C GLU A 161 -3.52 10.17 -11.59
N LEU A 162 -3.51 11.48 -11.42
CA LEU A 162 -3.94 12.14 -10.20
C LEU A 162 -5.30 12.79 -10.43
N PHE A 163 -6.25 12.60 -9.52
CA PHE A 163 -7.60 13.15 -9.58
C PHE A 163 -7.90 13.92 -8.30
N ASP A 164 -8.66 15.01 -8.42
CA ASP A 164 -9.35 15.65 -7.29
C ASP A 164 -10.70 14.97 -7.09
N LEU A 165 -10.92 14.34 -5.94
CA LEU A 165 -12.14 13.59 -5.64
C LEU A 165 -13.38 14.48 -5.52
N ARG A 166 -13.21 15.79 -5.35
CA ARG A 166 -14.34 16.75 -5.32
C ARG A 166 -14.79 17.15 -6.71
N SER A 167 -13.96 16.90 -7.72
CA SER A 167 -14.21 17.24 -9.11
C SER A 167 -14.71 16.02 -9.87
N SER A 168 -15.82 16.12 -10.60
CA SER A 168 -16.39 15.03 -11.40
C SER A 168 -15.70 14.81 -12.76
N GLY A 169 -14.45 15.28 -12.89
CA GLY A 169 -13.70 15.33 -14.14
C GLY A 169 -12.67 14.22 -14.32
N GLY A 170 -11.92 14.32 -15.43
CA GLY A 170 -10.74 13.49 -15.69
C GLY A 170 -9.56 13.83 -14.76
N PRO A 171 -8.39 13.20 -14.96
CA PRO A 171 -7.23 13.45 -14.12
C PRO A 171 -6.77 14.91 -14.21
N ILE A 172 -6.41 15.50 -13.07
CA ILE A 172 -5.81 16.84 -12.99
C ILE A 172 -4.39 16.83 -13.58
N ILE A 173 -3.65 15.73 -13.37
CA ILE A 173 -2.32 15.50 -13.93
C ILE A 173 -2.27 14.03 -14.38
N GLU A 174 -1.86 13.81 -15.62
CA GLU A 174 -1.63 12.47 -16.17
C GLU A 174 -0.24 12.41 -16.81
N VAL A 175 0.55 11.42 -16.39
CA VAL A 175 1.87 11.13 -16.96
C VAL A 175 2.00 9.67 -17.29
N SER A 176 2.74 9.38 -18.35
CA SER A 176 3.20 8.04 -18.67
C SER A 176 4.62 8.09 -19.18
N GLY A 177 5.40 7.05 -18.92
CA GLY A 177 6.75 6.96 -19.42
C GLY A 177 7.39 5.60 -19.21
N ASP A 178 8.42 5.34 -20.02
CA ASP A 178 9.26 4.16 -19.88
C ASP A 178 10.31 4.42 -18.80
N LEU A 179 10.25 3.63 -17.73
CA LEU A 179 11.09 3.83 -16.56
C LEU A 179 11.24 2.53 -15.78
N TYR A 180 12.47 2.30 -15.32
CA TYR A 180 12.78 1.17 -14.47
C TYR A 180 12.17 1.40 -13.09
N ILE A 181 11.23 0.55 -12.69
CA ILE A 181 10.44 0.71 -11.48
C ILE A 181 11.26 0.23 -10.27
N VAL A 182 11.36 1.03 -9.21
CA VAL A 182 12.08 0.62 -8.00
C VAL A 182 11.10 0.66 -6.82
N PRO A 183 10.70 -0.50 -6.26
CA PRO A 183 9.86 -0.54 -5.08
C PRO A 183 10.53 0.13 -3.87
N LYS A 184 9.72 0.54 -2.88
CA LYS A 184 10.24 1.03 -1.60
C LYS A 184 11.09 -0.06 -0.94
N GLN A 185 12.29 0.31 -0.53
CA GLN A 185 13.17 -0.54 0.27
C GLN A 185 13.22 -0.03 1.70
N SER A 186 13.36 -0.98 2.64
CA SER A 186 13.70 -0.64 4.03
C SER A 186 15.06 0.07 4.07
N PRO A 187 15.21 1.10 4.92
CA PRO A 187 16.51 1.73 5.11
C PRO A 187 17.50 0.71 5.69
N ILE A 188 18.75 0.79 5.25
CA ILE A 188 19.84 0.06 5.88
C ILE A 188 20.36 0.93 7.04
N LEU A 189 20.45 0.36 8.23
CA LEU A 189 21.10 1.04 9.36
C LEU A 189 22.61 0.94 9.21
N ARG A 190 23.35 2.01 9.54
CA ARG A 190 24.81 2.06 9.38
C ARG A 190 25.59 1.00 10.16
N ASP A 191 24.99 0.43 11.19
CA ASP A 191 25.53 -0.68 11.99
C ASP A 191 25.41 -2.06 11.30
N GLY A 192 24.82 -2.12 10.09
CA GLY A 192 24.60 -3.35 9.34
C GLY A 192 23.37 -4.13 9.80
N GLY A 193 22.55 -3.56 10.69
CA GLY A 193 21.25 -4.12 11.04
C GLY A 193 20.24 -3.96 9.91
N ASP A 194 19.91 -5.05 9.23
CA ASP A 194 18.68 -5.13 8.43
C ASP A 194 17.49 -5.24 9.38
N ARG A 195 16.97 -4.11 9.87
CA ARG A 195 15.67 -4.10 10.54
C ARG A 195 14.60 -3.70 9.52
N LEU A 196 13.89 -4.73 9.07
CA LEU A 196 12.70 -4.64 8.22
C LEU A 196 11.71 -3.60 8.77
N LEU A 197 10.96 -3.02 7.85
CA LEU A 197 9.69 -2.36 8.15
C LEU A 197 8.86 -3.28 9.08
N SER A 198 8.69 -2.82 10.32
CA SER A 198 7.79 -3.30 11.38
C SER A 198 8.30 -4.36 12.38
N ASP A 199 8.34 -3.92 13.64
CA ASP A 199 8.31 -4.72 14.88
C ASP A 199 6.88 -5.25 15.16
N ASP A 200 5.97 -5.22 14.17
CA ASP A 200 4.54 -5.57 14.29
C ASP A 200 4.21 -6.96 13.71
N THR A 201 5.26 -7.75 13.39
CA THR A 201 5.13 -9.14 12.90
C THR A 201 4.27 -9.99 13.84
N ASP A 202 4.38 -9.77 15.14
CA ASP A 202 3.57 -10.46 16.14
C ASP A 202 2.08 -10.09 16.00
N ARG A 203 1.76 -8.81 15.80
CA ARG A 203 0.39 -8.34 15.60
C ARG A 203 -0.26 -9.00 14.38
N HIS A 204 0.43 -9.04 13.24
CA HIS A 204 -0.09 -9.69 12.03
C HIS A 204 -0.44 -11.15 12.28
N ASN A 205 0.45 -11.87 12.98
CA ASN A 205 0.23 -13.27 13.35
C ASN A 205 -0.98 -13.46 14.28
N TYR A 206 -1.17 -12.57 15.26
CA TYR A 206 -2.29 -12.62 16.19
C TYR A 206 -3.63 -12.33 15.50
N LEU A 207 -3.68 -11.35 14.61
CA LEU A 207 -4.87 -11.03 13.81
C LEU A 207 -5.21 -12.14 12.81
N ALA A 208 -4.20 -12.71 12.14
CA ALA A 208 -4.42 -13.72 11.12
C ALA A 208 -4.80 -15.11 11.68
N ARG A 209 -4.43 -15.43 12.92
CA ARG A 209 -4.66 -16.75 13.53
C ARG A 209 -6.14 -17.19 13.55
N PRO A 210 -7.09 -16.41 14.08
CA PRO A 210 -8.51 -16.78 14.03
C PRO A 210 -9.04 -16.87 12.59
N LEU A 211 -8.62 -15.95 11.71
CA LEU A 211 -9.01 -15.94 10.30
C LEU A 211 -8.56 -17.23 9.58
N LYS A 212 -7.29 -17.64 9.70
CA LYS A 212 -6.72 -18.83 9.04
C LYS A 212 -7.45 -20.14 9.38
N ARG A 213 -8.03 -20.23 10.58
CA ARG A 213 -8.78 -21.43 11.02
C ARG A 213 -10.09 -21.58 10.26
N LYS A 214 -10.78 -20.48 9.98
CA LYS A 214 -12.18 -20.48 9.50
C LYS A 214 -12.33 -19.98 8.06
N MET A 215 -11.44 -19.10 7.60
CA MET A 215 -11.40 -18.64 6.22
C MET A 215 -10.60 -19.60 5.35
N LYS A 216 -11.14 -19.93 4.18
CA LYS A 216 -10.52 -20.75 3.13
C LYS A 216 -10.60 -19.98 1.82
N ILE A 217 -9.59 -19.14 1.59
CA ILE A 217 -9.46 -18.38 0.34
C ILE A 217 -9.18 -19.38 -0.79
N ALA A 218 -10.02 -19.34 -1.82
CA ALA A 218 -9.85 -20.22 -2.98
C ALA A 218 -8.55 -19.89 -3.71
N PRO A 219 -7.68 -20.88 -3.99
CA PRO A 219 -6.47 -20.66 -4.77
C PRO A 219 -6.81 -20.03 -6.12
N CYS A 220 -6.19 -18.90 -6.42
CA CYS A 220 -6.43 -18.16 -7.65
C CYS A 220 -5.11 -17.83 -8.34
N LYS A 221 -5.13 -17.74 -9.67
CA LYS A 221 -3.99 -17.22 -10.43
C LYS A 221 -3.77 -15.74 -10.17
N SER A 222 -4.84 -15.01 -9.91
CA SER A 222 -4.76 -13.57 -9.75
C SER A 222 -5.83 -13.01 -8.81
N TYR A 223 -5.43 -12.16 -7.87
CA TYR A 223 -6.30 -11.51 -6.90
C TYR A 223 -6.38 -10.00 -7.13
N SER A 224 -7.58 -9.47 -6.90
CA SER A 224 -7.86 -8.05 -6.71
C SER A 224 -8.18 -7.86 -5.23
N ILE A 225 -7.50 -6.91 -4.59
CA ILE A 225 -7.65 -6.61 -3.17
C ILE A 225 -8.17 -5.19 -3.04
N ASP A 226 -9.25 -5.02 -2.27
CA ASP A 226 -9.76 -3.70 -1.87
C ASP A 226 -9.63 -3.60 -0.35
N MET A 227 -8.96 -2.56 0.14
CA MET A 227 -8.77 -2.27 1.56
C MET A 227 -9.33 -0.90 1.89
N CYS A 228 -10.28 -0.84 2.83
CA CYS A 228 -10.97 0.39 3.21
C CYS A 228 -10.72 0.68 4.68
N PHE A 229 -10.18 1.85 4.98
CA PHE A 229 -9.87 2.33 6.33
C PHE A 229 -10.96 3.30 6.77
N THR A 230 -11.75 2.90 7.76
CA THR A 230 -12.82 3.71 8.32
C THR A 230 -12.47 4.10 9.74
N GLY A 231 -12.53 5.39 10.08
CA GLY A 231 -12.17 5.90 11.40
C GLY A 231 -11.43 7.23 11.29
N ASP A 232 -10.61 7.54 12.29
CA ASP A 232 -9.75 8.74 12.26
C ASP A 232 -8.58 8.50 11.31
N THR A 233 -8.68 8.97 10.06
CA THR A 233 -7.71 8.70 8.98
C THR A 233 -7.18 9.95 8.30
N ASP A 234 -7.67 11.14 8.69
CA ASP A 234 -7.40 12.41 8.04
C ASP A 234 -5.93 12.85 8.21
N ASP A 235 -5.28 12.40 9.27
CA ASP A 235 -3.89 12.70 9.61
C ASP A 235 -2.92 11.55 9.33
N LYS A 236 -3.37 10.48 8.67
CA LYS A 236 -2.59 9.26 8.42
C LYS A 236 -2.30 9.05 6.94
N ASP A 237 -1.23 8.35 6.63
CA ASP A 237 -0.85 7.98 5.28
C ASP A 237 -1.45 6.64 4.87
N ILE A 238 -2.07 6.61 3.69
CA ILE A 238 -2.86 5.44 3.27
C ILE A 238 -2.00 4.20 3.04
N ASP A 239 -0.78 4.37 2.56
CA ASP A 239 0.19 3.31 2.35
C ASP A 239 0.85 2.86 3.67
N ASN A 240 1.13 3.77 4.61
CA ASN A 240 1.62 3.40 5.94
C ASN A 240 0.56 2.64 6.75
N MET A 241 -0.72 2.98 6.60
CA MET A 241 -1.81 2.17 7.14
C MET A 241 -1.85 0.79 6.46
N ALA A 242 -1.76 0.74 5.12
CA ALA A 242 -1.77 -0.52 4.41
C ALA A 242 -0.60 -1.44 4.79
N LEU A 243 0.57 -0.90 5.09
CA LEU A 243 1.73 -1.69 5.53
C LEU A 243 1.50 -2.48 6.83
N ILE A 244 0.55 -2.07 7.68
CA ILE A 244 0.17 -2.80 8.90
C ILE A 244 -0.80 -3.95 8.59
N TYR A 245 -1.77 -3.73 7.70
CA TYR A 245 -2.87 -4.69 7.53
C TYR A 245 -2.67 -5.64 6.34
N TYR A 246 -1.97 -5.19 5.29
CA TYR A 246 -1.70 -5.97 4.09
C TYR A 246 -0.95 -7.29 4.36
N PRO A 247 0.04 -7.36 5.28
CA PRO A 247 0.73 -8.63 5.60
C PRO A 247 -0.19 -9.76 6.10
N ILE A 248 -1.37 -9.45 6.62
CA ILE A 248 -2.39 -10.46 7.02
C ILE A 248 -2.73 -11.38 5.83
N LEU A 249 -2.76 -10.85 4.61
CA LEU A 249 -3.07 -11.61 3.39
C LEU A 249 -2.07 -12.76 3.16
N GLY A 250 -0.78 -12.53 3.43
CA GLY A 250 0.26 -13.54 3.35
C GLY A 250 0.01 -14.71 4.31
N HIS A 251 -0.42 -14.41 5.54
CA HIS A 251 -0.78 -15.43 6.52
C HIS A 251 -2.02 -16.24 6.14
N LEU A 252 -2.90 -15.66 5.32
CA LEU A 252 -4.09 -16.33 4.75
C LEU A 252 -3.79 -17.12 3.48
N GLY A 253 -2.53 -17.12 3.00
CA GLY A 253 -2.09 -17.91 1.85
C GLY A 253 -2.19 -17.19 0.50
N ILE A 254 -2.38 -15.86 0.49
CA ILE A 254 -2.26 -15.05 -0.72
C ILE A 254 -0.78 -14.70 -0.90
N ASN A 255 -0.19 -15.13 -2.01
CA ASN A 255 1.12 -14.65 -2.40
C ASN A 255 0.97 -13.26 -3.04
N GLU A 256 1.78 -12.30 -2.62
CA GLU A 256 1.84 -10.97 -3.24
C GLU A 256 2.03 -11.04 -4.76
N ALA A 257 2.72 -12.09 -5.22
CA ALA A 257 2.94 -12.32 -6.63
C ALA A 257 1.65 -12.50 -7.46
N GLN A 258 0.55 -12.85 -6.80
CA GLN A 258 -0.75 -13.08 -7.40
C GLN A 258 -1.61 -11.82 -7.40
N VAL A 259 -1.22 -10.76 -6.69
CA VAL A 259 -1.99 -9.52 -6.60
C VAL A 259 -1.72 -8.66 -7.84
N HIS A 260 -2.74 -8.50 -8.68
CA HIS A 260 -2.66 -7.66 -9.88
C HIS A 260 -3.32 -6.29 -9.70
N TYR A 261 -4.15 -6.15 -8.68
CA TYR A 261 -4.87 -4.93 -8.36
C TYR A 261 -4.97 -4.77 -6.86
N LEU A 262 -4.56 -3.60 -6.37
CA LEU A 262 -4.73 -3.18 -4.99
C LEU A 262 -5.39 -1.81 -5.00
N HIS A 263 -6.52 -1.71 -4.33
CA HIS A 263 -7.24 -0.46 -4.05
C HIS A 263 -7.18 -0.18 -2.56
N LEU A 264 -6.74 1.02 -2.21
CA LEU A 264 -6.78 1.54 -0.85
C LEU A 264 -7.73 2.74 -0.81
N GLU A 265 -8.59 2.80 0.20
CA GLU A 265 -9.56 3.89 0.40
C GLU A 265 -9.61 4.33 1.86
N LYS A 266 -9.57 5.64 2.12
CA LYS A 266 -9.93 6.26 3.40
C LYS A 266 -11.39 6.67 3.41
N ARG A 267 -12.13 6.25 4.43
CA ARG A 267 -13.54 6.61 4.63
C ARG A 267 -13.71 7.40 5.90
N LYS A 268 -14.18 8.64 5.74
CA LYS A 268 -14.69 9.44 6.86
C LYS A 268 -15.97 8.77 7.36
N SER A 269 -16.00 8.43 8.64
CA SER A 269 -17.23 7.94 9.26
C SER A 269 -17.51 8.67 10.56
N THR A 270 -18.73 9.20 10.65
CA THR A 270 -19.28 9.79 11.87
C THR A 270 -20.24 8.84 12.58
N THR A 271 -20.59 7.70 11.96
CA THR A 271 -21.69 6.83 12.40
C THR A 271 -21.33 5.34 12.47
N SER A 272 -20.28 4.91 11.79
CA SER A 272 -19.82 3.52 11.82
C SER A 272 -18.62 3.38 12.75
N PRO A 273 -18.49 2.24 13.46
CA PRO A 273 -17.31 1.98 14.25
C PRO A 273 -16.06 1.95 13.36
N PRO A 274 -14.90 2.35 13.91
CA PRO A 274 -13.63 2.24 13.21
C PRO A 274 -13.37 0.81 12.76
N SER A 275 -12.93 0.67 11.52
CA SER A 275 -12.73 -0.65 10.92
C SER A 275 -11.77 -0.61 9.73
N ILE A 276 -11.12 -1.74 9.51
CA ILE A 276 -10.29 -2.02 8.33
C ILE A 276 -10.93 -3.16 7.59
N GLU A 277 -11.66 -2.85 6.53
CA GLU A 277 -12.34 -3.82 5.69
C GLU A 277 -11.44 -4.26 4.55
N THR A 278 -11.29 -5.57 4.36
CA THR A 278 -10.52 -6.14 3.25
C THR A 278 -11.38 -7.09 2.45
N GLN A 279 -11.58 -6.75 1.17
CA GLN A 279 -12.24 -7.58 0.19
C GLN A 279 -11.22 -8.20 -0.76
N ILE A 280 -11.34 -9.50 -0.94
CA ILE A 280 -10.47 -10.34 -1.75
C ILE A 280 -11.33 -10.89 -2.89
N LYS A 281 -10.92 -10.63 -4.13
CA LYS A 281 -11.62 -11.11 -5.33
C LYS A 281 -10.65 -11.95 -6.16
N CYS A 282 -10.96 -13.22 -6.31
CA CYS A 282 -10.29 -14.05 -7.31
C CYS A 282 -10.75 -13.61 -8.70
N LYS A 283 -9.82 -13.22 -9.56
CA LYS A 283 -10.08 -13.11 -11.00
C LYS A 283 -9.89 -14.48 -11.63
N THR A 284 -11.00 -15.16 -11.86
CA THR A 284 -11.03 -16.29 -12.80
C THR A 284 -10.76 -15.74 -14.21
N PRO A 285 -9.89 -16.40 -15.01
CA PRO A 285 -9.63 -16.01 -16.39
C PRO A 285 -10.91 -15.98 -17.25
#